data_AF-A0A0V1LWM8-F1
#
_entry.id   AF-A0A0V1LWM8-F1
#
_cell.length_a   1.000
_cell.length_b   1.000
_cell.length_c   1.000
_cell.angle_alpha   90.00
_cell.angle_beta   90.00
_cell.angle_gamma   90.00
#
_symmetry.space_group_name_H-M   'P 1'
#
loop_
_entity.id
_entity.type
_entity.pdbx_description
1 polymer ?
#
loop_
_entity_poly.entity_id
_entity_poly.type
_entity_poly.pdbx_seq_one_letter_code
_entity_poly.pdbx_strand_id
1 'polypeptide(L)' 'MLAYNSSVNESTGVTPAMAMFGRELQLPLDIQMGSPQRKDTETLPNYIRQTRERIDIVHEQMRRQLK' A
#
# COMPACT_ATOMS: atom_id res chain seq x y z
N MET A 1 1.30 5.89 -14.83
CA MET A 1 1.48 7.06 -13.93
C MET A 1 1.89 6.57 -12.54
N LEU A 2 3.19 6.57 -12.21
CA LEU A 2 3.65 6.13 -10.88
C LEU A 2 3.43 7.20 -9.80
N ALA A 3 3.74 8.46 -10.13
CA ALA A 3 3.60 9.59 -9.21
C ALA A 3 2.19 9.67 -8.58
N TYR A 4 1.13 9.64 -9.39
CA TYR A 4 -0.25 9.67 -8.88
C TYR A 4 -0.55 8.51 -7.92
N ASN A 5 -0.07 7.30 -8.22
CA ASN A 5 -0.35 6.11 -7.41
C ASN A 5 0.48 6.04 -6.12
N SER A 6 1.60 6.76 -6.05
CA SER A 6 2.48 6.84 -4.87
C SER A 6 2.32 8.13 -4.07
N SER A 7 1.51 9.07 -4.54
CA SER A 7 1.21 10.31 -3.82
C SER A 7 -0.05 10.14 -2.97
N VAL A 8 -0.03 10.73 -1.77
CA VAL A 8 -1.20 10.76 -0.89
C VAL A 8 -2.30 11.55 -1.58
N ASN A 9 -3.50 10.96 -1.65
CA ASN A 9 -4.68 11.62 -2.16
C ASN A 9 -5.32 12.43 -1.02
N GLU A 10 -5.54 13.73 -1.25
CA GLU A 10 -6.04 14.66 -0.24
C GLU A 10 -7.41 14.27 0.35
N SER A 11 -8.32 13.75 -0.47
CA SER A 11 -9.67 13.40 -0.02
C SER A 11 -9.72 12.12 0.82
N THR A 12 -8.73 11.24 0.66
CA THR A 12 -8.75 9.91 1.29
C THR A 12 -7.64 9.71 2.32
N GLY A 13 -6.63 10.59 2.34
CA GLY A 13 -5.51 10.56 3.26
C GLY A 13 -4.52 9.41 3.03
N VAL A 14 -4.66 8.65 1.93
CA VAL A 14 -3.80 7.50 1.59
C VAL A 14 -3.38 7.54 0.13
N THR A 15 -2.34 6.79 -0.25
CA THR A 15 -1.95 6.64 -1.66
C THR A 15 -2.93 5.69 -2.37
N PRO A 16 -3.18 5.87 -3.68
CA PRO A 16 -3.98 4.90 -4.44
C PRO A 16 -3.39 3.48 -4.41
N ALA A 17 -2.05 3.34 -4.38
CA ALA A 17 -1.40 2.05 -4.24
C ALA A 17 -1.75 1.35 -2.93
N MET A 18 -1.70 2.09 -1.81
CA MET A 18 -2.08 1.57 -0.51
C MET A 18 -3.55 1.13 -0.50
N ALA A 19 -4.44 1.93 -1.08
CA ALA A 19 -5.87 1.63 -1.15
C ALA A 19 -6.20 0.39 -2.00
N MET A 20 -5.46 0.14 -3.08
CA MET A 20 -5.71 -0.98 -3.99
C MET A 20 -5.00 -2.28 -3.57
N PHE A 21 -3.78 -2.17 -3.03
CA PHE A 21 -2.90 -3.32 -2.82
C PHE A 21 -2.52 -3.56 -1.36
N GLY A 22 -2.95 -2.71 -0.43
CA GLY A 22 -2.54 -2.78 0.98
C GLY A 22 -1.03 -2.57 1.16
N ARG A 23 -0.39 -1.89 0.20
CA ARG A 23 1.05 -1.58 0.21
C ARG A 23 1.41 -0.42 -0.72
N GLU A 24 2.50 0.27 -0.38
CA GLU A 24 3.12 1.22 -1.30
C GLU A 24 3.82 0.52 -2.48
N LEU A 25 3.89 1.25 -3.59
CA LEU A 25 4.67 0.85 -4.75
C LEU A 25 6.17 1.03 -4.45
N GLN A 26 6.97 0.09 -4.93
CA GLN A 26 8.42 0.25 -4.94
C GLN A 26 8.78 1.13 -6.14
N LEU A 27 9.36 2.30 -5.89
CA LEU A 27 9.72 3.27 -6.92
C LEU A 27 11.08 2.91 -7.55
N PRO A 28 11.37 3.39 -8.77
CA PRO A 28 12.68 3.19 -9.39
C PRO A 28 13.85 3.70 -8.51
N LEU A 29 13.63 4.80 -7.78
CA LEU A 29 14.61 5.34 -6.85
C LEU A 29 14.89 4.39 -5.67
N ASP A 30 13.85 3.74 -5.15
CA ASP A 30 13.97 2.78 -4.05
C ASP A 30 14.85 1.59 -4.46
N ILE A 31 14.73 1.15 -5.72
CA ILE A 31 15.56 0.09 -6.28
C ILE A 31 17.03 0.54 -6.38
N GLN A 32 17.27 1.76 -6.87
CA GLN A 32 18.61 2.32 -7.00
C GLN A 32 19.31 2.53 -5.65
N MET A 33 18.55 2.94 -4.62
CA MET A 33 19.06 3.15 -3.27
C MET A 33 19.18 1.86 -2.45
N GLY A 34 18.73 0.71 -2.98
CA GLY A 34 18.78 -0.55 -2.26
C GLY A 34 17.76 -0.63 -1.12
N SER A 35 16.49 -0.36 -1.42
CA SER A 35 15.40 -0.46 -0.45
C SER A 35 15.38 -1.81 0.25
N PRO A 36 15.00 -1.88 1.54
CA PRO A 36 14.80 -3.16 2.19
C PRO A 36 13.75 -3.92 1.40
N GLN A 37 14.18 -4.96 0.69
CA GLN A 37 13.27 -5.88 0.03
C GLN A 37 12.29 -6.35 1.09
N ARG A 38 10.99 -6.34 0.76
CA ARG A 38 10.02 -6.99 1.63
C ARG A 38 10.53 -8.39 1.88
N LYS A 39 10.69 -8.72 3.16
CA LYS A 39 10.89 -10.09 3.59
C LYS A 39 9.57 -10.81 3.36
N ASP A 40 9.32 -11.16 2.10
CA ASP A 40 8.24 -12.06 1.69
C ASP A 40 8.62 -13.50 2.09
N THR A 41 9.11 -13.68 3.33
CA THR A 41 9.40 -14.97 3.94
C THR A 41 8.11 -15.63 4.44
N GLU A 42 6.96 -14.99 4.19
CA GLU A 42 5.65 -15.51 4.57
C GLU A 42 5.19 -16.54 3.55
N THR A 43 4.55 -17.60 4.06
CA THR A 43 3.86 -18.55 3.20
C THR A 43 2.75 -17.82 2.42
N LEU A 44 2.47 -18.28 1.20
CA LEU A 44 1.44 -17.68 0.35
C LEU A 44 0.08 -17.48 1.06
N PRO A 45 -0.42 -18.43 1.90
CA PRO A 45 -1.66 -18.22 2.65
C PRO A 45 -1.59 -17.03 3.62
N ASN A 46 -0.45 -16.86 4.31
CA ASN A 46 -0.26 -15.74 5.24
C ASN A 46 -0.19 -14.40 4.51
N TYR A 47 0.51 -14.37 3.37
CA TYR A 47 0.56 -13.17 2.53
C TYR A 47 -0.83 -12.74 2.08
N ILE A 48 -1.67 -13.68 1.61
CA ILE A 48 -3.04 -13.40 1.17
C ILE A 48 -3.88 -12.85 2.33
N ARG A 49 -3.82 -13.52 3.50
CA ARG A 49 -4.56 -13.09 4.70
C ARG A 49 -4.18 -11.67 5.12
N GLN A 50 -2.89 -11.39 5.26
CA GLN A 50 -2.42 -10.07 5.68
C GLN A 50 -2.70 -8.98 4.66
N THR A 51 -2.60 -9.30 3.37
CA THR A 51 -2.93 -8.34 2.32
C THR A 51 -4.41 -7.94 2.41
N ARG A 52 -5.31 -8.89 2.62
CA ARG A 52 -6.74 -8.59 2.83
C ARG A 52 -6.97 -7.73 4.07
N GLU A 53 -6.39 -8.11 5.21
CA GLU A 53 -6.52 -7.33 6.46
C GLU A 53 -6.03 -5.88 6.29
N ARG A 54 -4.89 -5.67 5.60
CA ARG A 54 -4.39 -4.32 5.32
C ARG A 54 -5.35 -3.52 4.45
N ILE A 55 -5.90 -4.11 3.39
CA ILE A 55 -6.85 -3.44 2.51
C ILE A 55 -8.11 -3.06 3.28
N ASP A 56 -8.65 -3.96 4.10
CA ASP A 56 -9.85 -3.71 4.90
C ASP A 56 -9.65 -2.54 5.88
N ILE A 57 -8.50 -2.51 6.57
CA ILE A 57 -8.13 -1.41 7.49
C ILE A 57 -8.03 -0.08 6.74
N VAL A 58 -7.33 -0.05 5.60
CA VAL A 58 -7.16 1.17 4.80
C VAL A 58 -8.51 1.68 4.32
N HIS A 59 -9.39 0.80 3.84
CA HIS A 59 -10.72 1.18 3.38
C HIS A 59 -11.58 1.73 4.52
N GLU A 60 -11.48 1.16 5.72
CA GLU A 60 -12.14 1.71 6.91
C GLU A 60 -11.63 3.12 7.24
N GLN A 61 -10.32 3.34 7.20
CA GLN A 61 -9.72 4.67 7.42
C GLN A 61 -10.19 5.69 6.39
N MET A 62 -10.21 5.32 5.10
CA MET A 62 -10.70 6.19 4.03
C MET A 62 -12.17 6.58 4.23
N ARG A 63 -13.04 5.65 4.63
CA ARG A 63 -14.45 5.97 4.93
C ARG A 63 -14.61 6.91 6.12
N ARG A 64 -13.68 6.91 7.07
CA ARG A 64 -13.67 7.87 8.19
C ARG A 64 -13.21 9.26 7.74
N GLN A 65 -12.25 9.34 6.82
CA GLN A 65 -11.75 10.60 6.23
C GLN A 65 -12.79 11.29 5.34
N LEU A 66 -13.64 10.51 4.66
CA LEU A 66 -14.68 11.00 3.76
C LEU A 66 -15.98 11.41 4.47
N LYS A 67 -16.06 11.27 5.79
CA LYS A 67 -17.19 11.70 6.61
C LYS A 67 -16.93 13.08 7.20
#